data_AF-A0AAD9Q7J7-F1
#
_entry.id   AF-A0AAD9Q7J7-F1
#
_cell.length_a   1.000
_cell.length_b   1.000
_cell.length_c   1.000
_cell.angle_alpha   90.00
_cell.angle_beta   90.00
_cell.angle_gamma   90.00
#
_symmetry.space_group_name_H-M   'P 1'
#
loop_
_entity.id
_entity.type
_entity.pdbx_description
1 polymer ?
#
loop_
_entity_poly.entity_id
_entity_poly.type
_entity_poly.pdbx_seq_one_letter_code
_entity_poly.pdbx_strand_id
1 'polypeptide(L)'
;MATFHQVQNLNINDLVLKLEVNVNNYVSIRKTSAPDIERNIQSILSWAEDERANEKQKFEGSKIAEVGILLEKCADSLQSLSSEDPIQFMKGCLSIASSVDVLDGGPYGNPSKAICGILASILSASSPKEPDLVTLFTNKVHAELLEFNQELKPLRQTFEGLRSRVKNMNACLKQLKSVPNHVDLPDKILYETNFPQFIGEVAHYFVEGLKLFSKEEEIKSCLMSMVIYCNAQTALFLLLTNILVTFQSTGHETKMVKILLDTQIQDAKEKLGFLSQEMYLRMSSLFTMHTYSGEPLTEDDLRKIVTLRDVGQCRHLPTYAIIEGFREGLGMPTIQKTIVGLFEGIEGVIIGPKDIIHRYPQPQTKGDNHYFQLINHSHFPVIVMCGRVGSELNGLKFYQDVPPYSSYEHVATKSGWTFSAGGVFIMDVSGEVTSSENAPEMQNHKVFEFGLSNPAIGPCQLAFLQKNPHLGFHSTGKDCWQRMKSNDSPPIYVEHCNKHYVVSGGYTDFQCFNDTHNFPGKNGCRTWRFVIQEYDPLKDLEADWSFFFSGSKAMGIWGRSQWENDLSRIMKSQQ
;
A
#
# COMPACT_ATOMS: atom_id res chain seq x y z
N MET A 1 24.42 -14.64 -0.18
CA MET A 1 24.30 -16.12 -0.24
C MET A 1 23.34 -16.62 0.86
N ALA A 2 22.09 -16.17 0.88
CA ALA A 2 21.09 -16.59 1.87
C ALA A 2 19.66 -16.62 1.30
N THR A 3 19.49 -16.96 0.02
CA THR A 3 18.17 -17.04 -0.64
C THR A 3 17.95 -18.32 -1.45
N PHE A 4 18.91 -19.26 -1.45
CA PHE A 4 18.81 -20.50 -2.23
C PHE A 4 18.36 -21.74 -1.42
N HIS A 5 18.26 -21.64 -0.09
CA HIS A 5 18.01 -22.82 0.77
C HIS A 5 16.57 -22.96 1.31
N GLN A 6 15.64 -22.08 0.96
CA GLN A 6 14.23 -22.22 1.36
C GLN A 6 13.31 -22.86 0.30
N VAL A 7 13.80 -23.16 -0.91
CA VAL A 7 12.99 -23.67 -2.04
C VAL A 7 13.00 -25.21 -2.14
N GLN A 8 13.63 -25.93 -1.21
CA GLN A 8 13.91 -27.36 -1.38
C GLN A 8 12.77 -28.34 -1.06
N ASN A 9 11.50 -27.93 -0.93
CA ASN A 9 10.39 -28.87 -0.72
C ASN A 9 9.02 -28.34 -1.21
N LEU A 10 8.94 -27.75 -2.41
CA LEU A 10 7.63 -27.54 -3.05
C LEU A 10 7.17 -28.88 -3.65
N ASN A 11 6.25 -29.56 -2.97
CA ASN A 11 5.60 -30.74 -3.52
C ASN A 11 4.61 -30.30 -4.60
N ILE A 12 4.93 -30.59 -5.86
CA ILE A 12 4.09 -30.22 -7.00
C ILE A 12 2.64 -30.72 -6.87
N ASN A 13 2.43 -31.85 -6.19
CA ASN A 13 1.09 -32.40 -5.96
C ASN A 13 0.27 -31.48 -5.05
N ASP A 14 0.89 -30.91 -4.01
CA ASP A 14 0.22 -29.98 -3.09
C ASP A 14 -0.10 -28.65 -3.79
N LEU A 15 0.78 -28.20 -4.69
CA LEU A 15 0.54 -27.00 -5.50
C LEU A 15 -0.56 -27.19 -6.54
N VAL A 16 -0.60 -28.34 -7.21
CA VAL A 16 -1.68 -28.70 -8.13
C VAL A 16 -3.02 -28.81 -7.39
N LEU A 17 -3.03 -29.41 -6.19
CA LEU A 17 -4.22 -29.46 -5.34
C LEU A 17 -4.67 -28.05 -4.93
N LYS A 18 -3.74 -27.19 -4.51
CA LYS A 18 -4.03 -25.78 -4.17
C LYS A 18 -4.63 -25.04 -5.37
N LEU A 19 -4.06 -25.24 -6.56
CA LEU A 19 -4.58 -24.69 -7.81
C LEU A 19 -6.01 -25.18 -8.06
N GLU A 20 -6.23 -26.49 -8.01
CA GLU A 20 -7.54 -27.11 -8.25
C GLU A 20 -8.62 -26.57 -7.30
N VAL A 21 -8.31 -26.50 -6.00
CA VAL A 21 -9.21 -25.92 -4.99
C VAL A 21 -9.56 -24.48 -5.32
N ASN A 22 -8.58 -23.65 -5.67
CA ASN A 22 -8.81 -22.24 -6.00
C ASN A 22 -9.59 -22.06 -7.31
N VAL A 23 -9.38 -22.93 -8.30
CA VAL A 23 -10.20 -22.97 -9.53
C VAL A 23 -11.64 -23.32 -9.19
N ASN A 24 -11.86 -24.37 -8.40
CA ASN A 24 -13.21 -24.82 -8.02
C ASN A 24 -13.95 -23.75 -7.20
N ASN A 25 -13.25 -23.07 -6.28
CA ASN A 25 -13.80 -21.94 -5.53
C ASN A 25 -14.22 -20.81 -6.46
N TYR A 26 -13.36 -20.38 -7.38
CA TYR A 26 -13.69 -19.35 -8.36
C TYR A 26 -14.91 -19.73 -9.21
N VAL A 27 -14.93 -20.95 -9.74
CA VAL A 27 -16.01 -21.47 -10.58
C VAL A 27 -17.35 -21.50 -9.81
N SER A 28 -17.32 -21.92 -8.55
CA SER A 28 -18.48 -21.97 -7.66
C SER A 28 -19.03 -20.57 -7.35
N ILE A 29 -18.16 -19.65 -6.91
CA ILE A 29 -18.53 -18.27 -6.57
C ILE A 29 -19.14 -17.57 -7.77
N ARG A 30 -18.49 -17.67 -8.94
CA ARG A 30 -18.90 -16.99 -10.17
C ARG A 30 -20.03 -17.71 -10.92
N LYS A 31 -20.48 -18.86 -10.40
CA LYS A 31 -21.51 -19.74 -10.99
C LYS A 31 -21.28 -20.01 -12.46
N THR A 32 -20.03 -20.35 -12.79
CA THR A 32 -19.57 -20.54 -14.17
C THR A 32 -19.11 -21.98 -14.39
N SER A 33 -18.51 -22.27 -15.55
CA SER A 33 -17.83 -23.54 -15.81
C SER A 33 -16.47 -23.26 -16.45
N ALA A 34 -15.46 -24.05 -16.05
CA ALA A 34 -14.13 -24.02 -16.63
C ALA A 34 -13.87 -25.39 -17.25
N PRO A 35 -14.06 -25.57 -18.58
CA PRO A 35 -13.79 -26.85 -19.22
C PRO A 35 -12.30 -27.16 -19.22
N ASP A 36 -11.97 -28.44 -19.38
CA ASP A 36 -10.61 -28.97 -19.55
C ASP A 36 -9.66 -28.84 -18.35
N ILE A 37 -10.14 -28.42 -17.17
CA ILE A 37 -9.32 -28.26 -15.97
C ILE A 37 -8.71 -29.61 -15.54
N GLU A 38 -9.53 -30.65 -15.40
CA GLU A 38 -9.08 -31.98 -14.99
C GLU A 38 -8.03 -32.54 -15.97
N ARG A 39 -8.29 -32.45 -17.28
CA ARG A 39 -7.33 -32.87 -18.31
C ARG A 39 -5.99 -32.13 -18.19
N ASN A 40 -6.02 -30.81 -17.98
CA ASN A 40 -4.81 -30.01 -17.85
C ASN A 40 -4.05 -30.31 -16.55
N ILE A 41 -4.77 -30.53 -15.43
CA ILE A 41 -4.19 -30.98 -14.17
C ILE A 41 -3.46 -32.31 -14.34
N GLN A 42 -4.10 -33.29 -14.98
CA GLN A 42 -3.49 -34.60 -15.24
C GLN A 42 -2.24 -34.47 -16.14
N SER A 43 -2.25 -33.56 -17.11
CA SER A 43 -1.08 -33.28 -17.95
C SER A 43 0.12 -32.77 -17.13
N ILE A 44 -0.11 -31.90 -16.15
CA ILE A 44 0.94 -31.38 -15.26
C ILE A 44 1.49 -32.49 -14.36
N LEU A 45 0.61 -33.31 -13.77
CA LEU A 45 1.00 -34.41 -12.89
C LEU A 45 1.79 -35.48 -13.66
N SER A 46 1.29 -35.88 -14.84
CA SER A 46 1.95 -36.85 -15.71
C SER A 46 3.34 -36.38 -16.14
N TRP A 47 3.48 -35.11 -16.54
CA TRP A 47 4.80 -34.53 -16.83
C TRP A 47 5.74 -34.56 -15.62
N ALA A 48 5.24 -34.24 -14.43
CA ALA A 48 6.07 -34.21 -13.23
C ALA A 48 6.55 -35.60 -12.81
N GLU A 49 5.75 -36.64 -13.04
CA GLU A 49 6.15 -38.05 -12.86
C GLU A 49 7.24 -38.44 -13.85
N ASP A 50 7.07 -38.09 -15.13
CA ASP A 50 8.04 -38.35 -16.19
C ASP A 50 9.38 -37.63 -15.93
N GLU A 51 9.36 -36.35 -15.52
CA GLU A 51 10.58 -35.61 -15.16
C GLU A 51 11.25 -36.19 -13.92
N ARG A 52 10.51 -36.58 -12.88
CA ARG A 52 11.09 -37.26 -11.70
C ARG A 52 11.73 -38.60 -12.06
N ALA A 53 11.17 -39.32 -13.03
CA ALA A 53 11.75 -40.55 -13.55
C ALA A 53 13.05 -40.29 -14.34
N ASN A 54 13.10 -39.18 -15.08
CA ASN A 54 14.27 -38.75 -15.86
C ASN A 54 15.37 -38.11 -14.99
N GLU A 55 15.04 -37.37 -13.93
CA GLU A 55 15.98 -36.78 -12.97
C GLU A 55 16.78 -37.84 -12.20
N LYS A 56 16.22 -39.05 -12.01
CA LYS A 56 16.99 -40.20 -11.48
C LYS A 56 18.16 -40.61 -12.38
N GLN A 57 18.20 -40.15 -13.63
CA GLN A 57 19.29 -40.40 -14.60
C GLN A 57 20.16 -39.18 -14.89
N LYS A 58 19.73 -37.95 -14.58
CA LYS A 58 20.49 -36.70 -14.73
C LYS A 58 20.16 -35.73 -13.59
N PHE A 59 21.19 -35.23 -12.90
CA PHE A 59 21.08 -34.22 -11.84
C PHE A 59 20.60 -32.85 -12.38
N GLU A 60 19.31 -32.67 -12.65
CA GLU A 60 18.71 -31.37 -13.05
C GLU A 60 17.42 -31.06 -12.25
N GLY A 61 17.54 -30.88 -10.93
CA GLY A 61 16.43 -30.48 -10.03
C GLY A 61 15.90 -29.04 -10.20
N SER A 62 16.07 -28.40 -11.36
CA SER A 62 15.67 -26.99 -11.59
C SER A 62 14.28 -26.85 -12.21
N LYS A 63 13.86 -27.81 -13.05
CA LYS A 63 12.64 -27.66 -13.88
C LYS A 63 11.34 -27.77 -13.10
N ILE A 64 11.25 -28.75 -12.20
CA ILE A 64 10.08 -28.97 -11.35
C ILE A 64 9.89 -27.79 -10.39
N ALA A 65 10.99 -27.23 -9.87
CA ALA A 65 10.94 -26.08 -8.98
C ALA A 65 10.40 -24.82 -9.69
N GLU A 66 10.83 -24.56 -10.93
CA GLU A 66 10.33 -23.43 -11.73
C GLU A 66 8.84 -23.54 -12.04
N VAL A 67 8.37 -24.74 -12.43
CA VAL A 67 6.93 -24.99 -12.61
C VAL A 67 6.17 -24.87 -11.28
N GLY A 68 6.78 -25.26 -10.17
CA GLY A 68 6.22 -25.08 -8.82
C GLY A 68 5.97 -23.61 -8.48
N ILE A 69 6.96 -22.73 -8.71
CA ILE A 69 6.82 -21.28 -8.47
C ILE A 69 5.67 -20.69 -9.29
N LEU A 70 5.55 -21.11 -10.55
CA LEU A 70 4.49 -20.67 -11.44
C LEU A 70 3.10 -21.14 -10.96
N LEU A 71 2.98 -22.41 -10.58
CA LEU A 71 1.73 -22.97 -10.03
C LEU A 71 1.30 -22.25 -8.76
N GLU A 72 2.24 -21.97 -7.86
CA GLU A 72 1.99 -21.23 -6.64
C GLU A 72 1.46 -19.83 -6.95
N LYS A 73 2.13 -19.10 -7.84
CA LYS A 73 1.74 -17.74 -8.24
C LYS A 73 0.36 -17.71 -8.92
N CYS A 74 0.06 -18.70 -9.77
CA CYS A 74 -1.27 -18.86 -10.38
C CYS A 74 -2.33 -19.18 -9.33
N ALA A 75 -2.05 -20.09 -8.40
CA ALA A 75 -2.99 -20.47 -7.34
C ALA A 75 -3.30 -19.28 -6.43
N ASP A 76 -2.30 -18.51 -6.00
CA ASP A 76 -2.48 -17.32 -5.16
C ASP A 76 -3.29 -16.25 -5.89
N SER A 77 -3.00 -16.03 -7.17
CA SER A 77 -3.76 -15.04 -7.97
C SER A 77 -5.23 -15.45 -8.13
N LEU A 78 -5.51 -16.75 -8.28
CA LEU A 78 -6.87 -17.29 -8.36
C LEU A 78 -7.61 -17.22 -7.02
N GLN A 79 -6.91 -17.36 -5.91
CA GLN A 79 -7.47 -17.10 -4.58
C GLN A 79 -7.95 -15.64 -4.49
N SER A 80 -7.15 -14.67 -4.96
CA SER A 80 -7.54 -13.26 -4.99
C SER A 80 -8.73 -12.99 -5.91
N LEU A 81 -8.90 -13.74 -7.00
CA LEU A 81 -10.11 -13.65 -7.86
C LEU A 81 -11.38 -14.17 -7.19
N SER A 82 -11.27 -14.88 -6.07
CA SER A 82 -12.40 -15.34 -5.27
C SER A 82 -12.78 -14.35 -4.15
N SER A 83 -12.03 -13.25 -4.03
CA SER A 83 -12.28 -12.20 -3.03
C SER A 83 -13.51 -11.36 -3.37
N GLU A 84 -14.32 -11.05 -2.36
CA GLU A 84 -15.40 -10.05 -2.47
C GLU A 84 -14.86 -8.61 -2.47
N ASP A 85 -13.65 -8.38 -1.94
CA ASP A 85 -12.98 -7.07 -2.02
C ASP A 85 -12.57 -6.75 -3.48
N PRO A 86 -13.14 -5.69 -4.09
CA PRO A 86 -12.82 -5.29 -5.46
C PRO A 86 -11.33 -5.00 -5.70
N ILE A 87 -10.61 -4.54 -4.67
CA ILE A 87 -9.18 -4.20 -4.77
C ILE A 87 -8.33 -5.46 -4.84
N GLN A 88 -8.56 -6.42 -3.93
CA GLN A 88 -7.87 -7.71 -3.99
C GLN A 88 -8.21 -8.45 -5.29
N PHE A 89 -9.45 -8.36 -5.74
CA PHE A 89 -9.87 -8.94 -7.01
C PHE A 89 -9.12 -8.33 -8.21
N MET A 90 -8.97 -7.00 -8.25
CA MET A 90 -8.18 -6.31 -9.29
C MET A 90 -6.69 -6.72 -9.24
N LYS A 91 -6.10 -6.76 -8.05
CA LYS A 91 -4.71 -7.22 -7.87
C LYS A 91 -4.52 -8.65 -8.38
N GLY A 92 -5.47 -9.54 -8.10
CA GLY A 92 -5.49 -10.90 -8.66
C GLY A 92 -5.46 -10.91 -10.19
N CYS A 93 -6.27 -10.07 -10.84
CA CYS A 93 -6.29 -9.92 -12.31
C CYS A 93 -4.93 -9.47 -12.86
N LEU A 94 -4.30 -8.47 -12.24
CA LEU A 94 -2.99 -7.93 -12.66
C LEU A 94 -1.85 -8.92 -12.40
N SER A 95 -1.94 -9.66 -11.29
CA SER A 95 -0.99 -10.74 -10.97
C SER A 95 -1.06 -11.87 -11.99
N ILE A 96 -2.24 -12.25 -12.49
CA ILE A 96 -2.37 -13.21 -13.58
C ILE A 96 -1.68 -12.69 -14.84
N ALA A 97 -1.96 -11.45 -15.25
CA ALA A 97 -1.36 -10.87 -16.46
C ALA A 97 0.17 -10.87 -16.40
N SER A 98 0.76 -10.47 -15.27
CA SER A 98 2.21 -10.47 -15.05
C SER A 98 2.83 -11.84 -14.80
N SER A 99 2.03 -12.90 -14.59
CA SER A 99 2.53 -14.26 -14.40
C SER A 99 2.71 -15.01 -15.71
N VAL A 100 2.03 -14.58 -16.78
CA VAL A 100 2.10 -15.22 -18.10
C VAL A 100 3.43 -14.97 -18.81
N ASP A 101 4.19 -13.94 -18.42
CA ASP A 101 5.53 -13.67 -18.95
C ASP A 101 6.53 -14.81 -18.71
N VAL A 102 6.32 -15.57 -17.64
CA VAL A 102 7.15 -16.73 -17.24
C VAL A 102 6.87 -17.96 -18.12
N LEU A 103 5.77 -17.97 -18.88
CA LEU A 103 5.31 -19.12 -19.67
C LEU A 103 5.92 -19.21 -21.09
N ASP A 104 6.68 -18.20 -21.51
CA ASP A 104 7.21 -18.06 -22.88
C ASP A 104 8.68 -18.50 -22.96
N GLY A 105 8.96 -19.55 -23.74
CA GLY A 105 10.32 -19.93 -24.17
C GLY A 105 11.13 -20.88 -23.27
N GLY A 106 10.58 -21.39 -22.16
CA GLY A 106 11.27 -22.36 -21.30
C GLY A 106 11.18 -23.83 -21.80
N PRO A 107 12.04 -24.76 -21.30
CA PRO A 107 12.05 -26.19 -21.67
C PRO A 107 10.82 -27.01 -21.19
N TYR A 108 9.71 -26.34 -20.84
CA TYR A 108 8.58 -26.85 -20.04
C TYR A 108 7.33 -27.16 -20.88
N GLY A 109 7.51 -27.58 -22.13
CA GLY A 109 6.48 -27.53 -23.19
C GLY A 109 5.06 -27.98 -22.82
N ASN A 110 4.89 -29.10 -22.09
CA ASN A 110 3.57 -29.63 -21.73
C ASN A 110 2.92 -28.99 -20.49
N PRO A 111 3.59 -28.84 -19.33
CA PRO A 111 3.00 -28.20 -18.15
C PRO A 111 2.68 -26.72 -18.39
N SER A 112 3.51 -25.98 -19.14
CA SER A 112 3.22 -24.59 -19.49
C SER A 112 1.92 -24.48 -20.28
N LYS A 113 1.75 -25.29 -21.34
CA LYS A 113 0.49 -25.36 -22.12
C LYS A 113 -0.72 -25.70 -21.27
N ALA A 114 -0.57 -26.63 -20.32
CA ALA A 114 -1.65 -27.03 -19.44
C ALA A 114 -2.07 -25.91 -18.48
N ILE A 115 -1.10 -25.20 -17.88
CA ILE A 115 -1.36 -24.02 -17.03
C ILE A 115 -2.03 -22.92 -17.85
N CYS A 116 -1.54 -22.64 -19.07
CA CYS A 116 -2.19 -21.70 -19.99
C CYS A 116 -3.63 -22.13 -20.33
N GLY A 117 -3.87 -23.42 -20.53
CA GLY A 117 -5.21 -23.96 -20.77
C GLY A 117 -6.16 -23.70 -19.59
N ILE A 118 -5.69 -23.90 -18.36
CA ILE A 118 -6.44 -23.59 -17.12
C ILE A 118 -6.77 -22.09 -17.06
N LEU A 119 -5.76 -21.23 -17.19
CA LEU A 119 -5.95 -19.78 -17.16
C LEU A 119 -6.89 -19.31 -18.26
N ALA A 120 -6.72 -19.81 -19.48
CA ALA A 120 -7.59 -19.47 -20.59
C ALA A 120 -9.04 -19.81 -20.24
N SER A 121 -9.31 -21.03 -19.75
CA SER A 121 -10.65 -21.48 -19.34
C SER A 121 -11.27 -20.55 -18.31
N ILE A 122 -10.49 -20.10 -17.32
CA ILE A 122 -10.93 -19.19 -16.25
C ILE A 122 -11.22 -17.78 -16.79
N LEU A 123 -10.30 -17.20 -17.57
CA LEU A 123 -10.43 -15.85 -18.14
C LEU A 123 -11.61 -15.75 -19.10
N SER A 124 -11.92 -16.86 -19.78
CA SER A 124 -13.05 -16.97 -20.70
C SER A 124 -14.36 -17.42 -20.03
N ALA A 125 -14.33 -17.82 -18.76
CA ALA A 125 -15.49 -18.34 -18.06
C ALA A 125 -16.55 -17.24 -17.91
N SER A 126 -17.79 -17.55 -18.28
CA SER A 126 -18.94 -16.63 -18.13
C SER A 126 -20.23 -17.41 -17.94
N SER A 127 -21.17 -16.85 -17.20
CA SER A 127 -22.53 -17.35 -17.05
C SER A 127 -23.55 -16.29 -17.49
N PRO A 128 -24.84 -16.63 -17.63
CA PRO A 128 -25.88 -15.63 -17.92
C PRO A 128 -25.97 -14.51 -16.88
N LYS A 129 -25.53 -14.76 -15.63
CA LYS A 129 -25.57 -13.78 -14.53
C LYS A 129 -24.24 -13.09 -14.30
N GLU A 130 -23.13 -13.69 -14.74
CA GLU A 130 -21.79 -13.14 -14.52
C GLU A 130 -20.96 -13.14 -15.82
N PRO A 131 -20.59 -11.96 -16.33
CA PRO A 131 -19.76 -11.86 -17.53
C PRO A 131 -18.32 -12.33 -17.26
N ASP A 132 -17.58 -12.64 -18.32
CA ASP A 132 -16.13 -12.86 -18.23
C ASP A 132 -15.39 -11.63 -17.71
N LEU A 133 -14.16 -11.82 -17.23
CA LEU A 133 -13.40 -10.78 -16.50
C LEU A 133 -13.13 -9.54 -17.36
N VAL A 134 -12.81 -9.72 -18.64
CA VAL A 134 -12.62 -8.60 -19.57
C VAL A 134 -13.93 -7.82 -19.75
N THR A 135 -15.06 -8.53 -19.92
CA THR A 135 -16.38 -7.90 -20.02
C THR A 135 -16.80 -7.22 -18.72
N LEU A 136 -16.43 -7.76 -17.56
CA LEU A 136 -16.66 -7.14 -16.25
C LEU A 136 -15.98 -5.78 -16.15
N PHE A 137 -14.68 -5.69 -16.46
CA PHE A 137 -13.96 -4.41 -16.39
C PHE A 137 -14.38 -3.42 -17.47
N THR A 138 -14.69 -3.88 -18.69
CA THR A 138 -15.28 -2.97 -19.70
C THR A 138 -16.65 -2.44 -19.30
N ASN A 139 -17.46 -3.22 -18.57
CA ASN A 139 -18.71 -2.72 -18.00
C ASN A 139 -18.46 -1.68 -16.90
N LYS A 140 -17.43 -1.86 -16.06
CA LYS A 140 -17.02 -0.86 -15.04
C LYS A 140 -16.62 0.46 -15.69
N VAL A 141 -15.76 0.42 -16.71
CA VAL A 141 -15.36 1.61 -17.48
C VAL A 141 -16.58 2.32 -18.07
N HIS A 142 -17.52 1.57 -18.63
CA HIS A 142 -18.76 2.17 -19.15
C HIS A 142 -19.60 2.83 -18.05
N ALA A 143 -19.72 2.22 -16.88
CA ALA A 143 -20.45 2.80 -15.74
C ALA A 143 -19.77 4.08 -15.23
N GLU A 144 -18.45 4.08 -15.10
CA GLU A 144 -17.68 5.25 -14.67
C GLU A 144 -17.80 6.41 -15.68
N LEU A 145 -17.80 6.10 -16.98
CA LEU A 145 -18.08 7.07 -18.05
C LEU A 145 -19.53 7.59 -18.05
N LEU A 146 -20.50 6.85 -17.48
CA LEU A 146 -21.88 7.30 -17.33
C LEU A 146 -22.05 8.28 -16.16
N GLU A 147 -21.34 8.03 -15.06
CA GLU A 147 -21.40 8.83 -13.84
C GLU A 147 -20.62 10.15 -13.97
N PHE A 148 -19.68 10.24 -14.92
CA PHE A 148 -18.80 11.40 -15.05
C PHE A 148 -19.35 12.54 -15.94
N ASN A 149 -19.00 13.79 -15.60
CA ASN A 149 -19.50 15.05 -16.20
C ASN A 149 -19.15 15.24 -17.69
N GLN A 150 -19.69 16.31 -18.30
CA GLN A 150 -19.72 16.70 -19.72
C GLN A 150 -18.41 16.53 -20.53
N GLU A 151 -17.22 16.53 -19.90
CA GLU A 151 -15.92 16.50 -20.59
C GLU A 151 -15.55 15.14 -21.20
N LEU A 152 -15.94 14.03 -20.56
CA LEU A 152 -15.66 12.67 -21.08
C LEU A 152 -16.79 12.12 -21.96
N LYS A 153 -17.81 12.94 -22.24
CA LYS A 153 -18.96 12.55 -23.08
C LYS A 153 -18.57 12.08 -24.50
N PRO A 154 -17.59 12.69 -25.19
CA PRO A 154 -17.12 12.18 -26.49
C PRO A 154 -16.50 10.78 -26.37
N LEU A 155 -15.67 10.56 -25.34
CA LEU A 155 -15.01 9.28 -25.08
C LEU A 155 -16.01 8.16 -24.81
N ARG A 156 -17.13 8.47 -24.16
CA ARG A 156 -18.21 7.51 -23.94
C ARG A 156 -18.75 6.92 -25.25
N GLN A 157 -18.99 7.76 -26.26
CA GLN A 157 -19.50 7.30 -27.55
C GLN A 157 -18.49 6.39 -28.26
N THR A 158 -17.21 6.76 -28.22
CA THR A 158 -16.12 5.93 -28.75
C THR A 158 -16.03 4.58 -28.02
N PHE A 159 -16.20 4.58 -26.69
CA PHE A 159 -16.08 3.39 -25.87
C PHE A 159 -17.24 2.40 -26.06
N GLU A 160 -18.45 2.84 -26.35
CA GLU A 160 -19.59 1.95 -26.61
C GLU A 160 -19.31 1.00 -27.80
N GLY A 161 -18.68 1.51 -28.86
CA GLY A 161 -18.24 0.70 -30.00
C GLY A 161 -17.15 -0.31 -29.63
N LEU A 162 -16.17 0.11 -28.82
CA LEU A 162 -15.11 -0.76 -28.32
C LEU A 162 -15.64 -1.91 -27.47
N ARG A 163 -16.55 -1.61 -26.54
CA ARG A 163 -17.15 -2.60 -25.64
C ARG A 163 -17.83 -3.74 -26.40
N SER A 164 -18.56 -3.43 -27.48
CA SER A 164 -19.18 -4.45 -28.33
C SER A 164 -18.15 -5.35 -29.02
N ARG A 165 -17.08 -4.75 -29.56
CA ARG A 165 -15.99 -5.48 -30.23
C ARG A 165 -15.21 -6.38 -29.27
N VAL A 166 -14.96 -5.93 -28.05
CA VAL A 166 -14.32 -6.73 -26.98
C VAL A 166 -15.15 -7.96 -26.64
N LYS A 167 -16.47 -7.80 -26.51
CA LYS A 167 -17.37 -8.93 -26.25
C LYS A 167 -17.33 -9.96 -27.38
N ASN A 168 -17.31 -9.51 -28.63
CA ASN A 168 -17.20 -10.40 -29.80
C ASN A 168 -15.84 -11.12 -29.82
N MET A 169 -14.73 -10.41 -29.55
CA MET A 169 -13.40 -11.00 -29.45
C MET A 169 -13.34 -12.12 -28.41
N ASN A 170 -13.92 -11.91 -27.22
CA ASN A 170 -13.96 -12.94 -26.18
C ASN A 170 -14.82 -14.14 -26.56
N ALA A 171 -15.92 -13.93 -27.29
CA ALA A 171 -16.73 -15.03 -27.81
C ALA A 171 -15.92 -15.88 -28.82
N CYS A 172 -15.11 -15.24 -29.66
CA CYS A 172 -14.22 -15.93 -30.60
C CYS A 172 -13.09 -16.70 -29.89
N LEU A 173 -12.47 -16.12 -28.84
CA LEU A 173 -11.48 -16.81 -28.02
C LEU A 173 -12.03 -18.08 -27.35
N LYS A 174 -13.31 -18.07 -26.94
CA LYS A 174 -14.00 -19.27 -26.43
C LYS A 174 -14.13 -20.36 -27.49
N GLN A 175 -14.44 -19.99 -28.72
CA GLN A 175 -14.60 -20.94 -29.84
C GLN A 175 -13.26 -21.50 -30.32
N LEU A 176 -12.20 -20.68 -30.33
CA LEU A 176 -10.85 -21.09 -30.74
C LEU A 176 -10.29 -22.28 -29.95
N LYS A 177 -10.71 -22.47 -28.70
CA LYS A 177 -10.32 -23.64 -27.89
C LYS A 177 -10.93 -24.95 -28.37
N SER A 178 -12.04 -24.88 -29.13
CA SER A 178 -12.83 -26.03 -29.54
C SER A 178 -12.59 -26.47 -30.99
N VAL A 179 -11.78 -25.72 -31.76
CA VAL A 179 -11.56 -25.98 -33.20
C VAL A 179 -10.07 -26.21 -33.50
N PRO A 180 -9.68 -27.31 -34.17
CA PRO A 180 -8.26 -27.66 -34.40
C PRO A 180 -7.52 -26.85 -35.47
N ASN A 181 -8.17 -25.92 -36.16
CA ASN A 181 -7.61 -25.26 -37.36
C ASN A 181 -7.22 -23.81 -37.09
N HIS A 182 -6.20 -23.33 -37.82
CA HIS A 182 -5.75 -21.94 -37.85
C HIS A 182 -6.88 -20.98 -38.23
N VAL A 183 -7.60 -20.50 -37.22
CA VAL A 183 -8.55 -19.39 -37.33
C VAL A 183 -7.82 -18.17 -36.81
N ASP A 184 -7.54 -17.22 -37.69
CA ASP A 184 -7.04 -15.90 -37.26
C ASP A 184 -8.05 -15.26 -36.30
N LEU A 185 -7.55 -14.64 -35.22
CA LEU A 185 -8.41 -13.83 -34.36
C LEU A 185 -9.04 -12.71 -35.20
N PRO A 186 -10.37 -12.54 -35.13
CA PRO A 186 -11.01 -11.43 -35.81
C PRO A 186 -10.58 -10.13 -35.16
N ASP A 187 -10.46 -9.06 -35.95
CA ASP A 187 -10.34 -7.69 -35.42
C ASP A 187 -9.08 -7.42 -34.57
N LYS A 188 -7.90 -7.74 -35.11
CA LYS A 188 -6.58 -7.42 -34.49
C LYS A 188 -6.44 -5.93 -34.12
N ILE A 189 -7.02 -5.05 -34.95
CA ILE A 189 -7.04 -3.59 -34.77
C ILE A 189 -7.63 -3.19 -33.39
N LEU A 190 -8.55 -3.98 -32.83
CA LEU A 190 -9.15 -3.72 -31.52
C LEU A 190 -8.09 -3.58 -30.41
N TYR A 191 -7.25 -4.60 -30.23
CA TYR A 191 -6.30 -4.66 -29.12
C TYR A 191 -4.92 -4.09 -29.50
N GLU A 192 -4.61 -3.98 -30.79
CA GLU A 192 -3.36 -3.36 -31.27
C GLU A 192 -3.43 -1.84 -31.32
N THR A 193 -4.61 -1.25 -31.54
CA THR A 193 -4.71 0.20 -31.80
C THR A 193 -5.88 0.85 -31.08
N ASN A 194 -7.13 0.44 -31.35
CA ASN A 194 -8.27 1.25 -30.95
C ASN A 194 -8.49 1.29 -29.43
N PHE A 195 -8.28 0.17 -28.73
CA PHE A 195 -8.42 0.12 -27.28
C PHE A 195 -7.24 0.83 -26.57
N PRO A 196 -5.96 0.60 -26.95
CA PRO A 196 -4.84 1.43 -26.48
C PRO A 196 -5.03 2.93 -26.74
N GLN A 197 -5.55 3.31 -27.91
CA GLN A 197 -5.81 4.72 -28.23
C GLN A 197 -6.81 5.34 -27.27
N PHE A 198 -7.95 4.67 -27.02
CA PHE A 198 -8.92 5.13 -26.02
C PHE A 198 -8.28 5.31 -24.64
N ILE A 199 -7.46 4.35 -24.21
CA ILE A 199 -6.75 4.42 -22.93
C ILE A 199 -5.79 5.63 -22.90
N GLY A 200 -5.09 5.90 -24.01
CA GLY A 200 -4.23 7.07 -24.17
C GLY A 200 -5.01 8.39 -24.10
N GLU A 201 -6.18 8.46 -24.73
CA GLU A 201 -7.07 9.63 -24.67
C GLU A 201 -7.59 9.89 -23.25
N VAL A 202 -7.93 8.83 -22.49
CA VAL A 202 -8.28 8.96 -21.06
C VAL A 202 -7.06 9.42 -20.25
N ALA A 203 -5.88 8.88 -20.53
CA ALA A 203 -4.66 9.22 -19.79
C ALA A 203 -4.27 10.69 -19.91
N HIS A 204 -4.55 11.31 -21.06
CA HIS A 204 -4.25 12.72 -21.30
C HIS A 204 -4.81 13.65 -20.21
N TYR A 205 -5.97 13.32 -19.63
CA TYR A 205 -6.62 14.11 -18.58
C TYR A 205 -5.87 14.18 -17.25
N PHE A 206 -4.93 13.26 -17.00
CA PHE A 206 -4.12 13.29 -15.78
C PHE A 206 -2.62 13.36 -16.05
N VAL A 207 -2.16 12.94 -17.23
CA VAL A 207 -0.74 13.00 -17.62
C VAL A 207 -0.25 14.44 -17.75
N GLU A 208 -1.10 15.36 -18.21
CA GLU A 208 -0.75 16.79 -18.23
C GLU A 208 -0.68 17.41 -16.83
N GLY A 209 -1.18 16.71 -15.81
CA GLY A 209 -1.21 17.13 -14.42
C GLY A 209 -2.11 18.34 -14.13
N LEU A 210 -2.41 18.53 -12.84
CA LEU A 210 -3.19 19.64 -12.32
C LEU A 210 -2.36 20.93 -12.25
N LYS A 211 -3.05 22.08 -12.34
CA LYS A 211 -2.45 23.41 -12.19
C LYS A 211 -2.54 23.86 -10.74
N LEU A 212 -1.67 24.78 -10.33
CA LEU A 212 -1.56 25.26 -8.93
C LEU A 212 -2.89 25.76 -8.32
N PHE A 213 -3.83 26.24 -9.16
CA PHE A 213 -5.13 26.74 -8.75
C PHE A 213 -6.28 25.96 -9.41
N SER A 214 -6.08 24.66 -9.65
CA SER A 214 -7.11 23.81 -10.22
C SER A 214 -8.35 23.78 -9.33
N LYS A 215 -9.51 23.84 -9.99
CA LYS A 215 -10.81 23.83 -9.28
C LYS A 215 -11.12 22.43 -8.77
N GLU A 216 -12.03 22.34 -7.80
CA GLU A 216 -12.47 21.04 -7.25
C GLU A 216 -13.01 20.11 -8.33
N GLU A 217 -13.70 20.65 -9.35
CA GLU A 217 -14.18 19.88 -10.49
C GLU A 217 -13.04 19.30 -11.32
N GLU A 218 -11.96 20.05 -11.55
CA GLU A 218 -10.77 19.59 -12.30
C GLU A 218 -10.03 18.50 -11.53
N ILE A 219 -9.93 18.62 -10.19
CA ILE A 219 -9.35 17.60 -9.31
C ILE A 219 -10.17 16.31 -9.40
N LYS A 220 -11.50 16.41 -9.36
CA LYS A 220 -12.42 15.26 -9.53
C LYS A 220 -12.31 14.65 -10.92
N SER A 221 -12.16 15.45 -11.98
CA SER A 221 -11.88 14.96 -13.34
C SER A 221 -10.59 14.17 -13.42
N CYS A 222 -9.51 14.72 -12.87
CA CYS A 222 -8.21 14.06 -12.83
C CYS A 222 -8.30 12.71 -12.10
N LEU A 223 -8.86 12.69 -10.89
CA LEU A 223 -9.04 11.46 -10.12
C LEU A 223 -9.90 10.42 -10.87
N MET A 224 -11.03 10.83 -11.45
CA MET A 224 -11.91 9.89 -12.15
C MET A 224 -11.26 9.35 -13.43
N SER A 225 -10.56 10.18 -14.19
CA SER A 225 -9.83 9.72 -15.38
C SER A 225 -8.76 8.69 -15.04
N MET A 226 -8.06 8.84 -13.90
CA MET A 226 -7.15 7.80 -13.40
C MET A 226 -7.88 6.49 -13.07
N VAL A 227 -9.07 6.52 -12.49
CA VAL A 227 -9.89 5.32 -12.20
C VAL A 227 -10.31 4.62 -13.49
N ILE A 228 -10.89 5.38 -14.43
CA ILE A 228 -11.31 4.88 -15.76
C ILE A 228 -10.10 4.25 -16.48
N TYR A 229 -8.95 4.92 -16.42
CA TYR A 229 -7.69 4.42 -16.97
C TYR A 229 -7.29 3.08 -16.33
N CYS A 230 -7.31 2.96 -15.00
CA CYS A 230 -6.94 1.73 -14.29
C CYS A 230 -7.86 0.55 -14.68
N ASN A 231 -9.17 0.78 -14.74
CA ASN A 231 -10.12 -0.27 -15.13
C ASN A 231 -9.99 -0.63 -16.63
N ALA A 232 -9.77 0.35 -17.50
CA ALA A 232 -9.58 0.13 -18.93
C ALA A 232 -8.27 -0.62 -19.22
N GLN A 233 -7.17 -0.26 -18.55
CA GLN A 233 -5.92 -1.00 -18.63
C GLN A 233 -6.06 -2.42 -18.08
N THR A 234 -6.75 -2.60 -16.95
CA THR A 234 -7.03 -3.94 -16.42
C THR A 234 -7.80 -4.79 -17.43
N ALA A 235 -8.80 -4.22 -18.11
CA ALA A 235 -9.53 -4.90 -19.17
C ALA A 235 -8.63 -5.27 -20.36
N LEU A 236 -7.75 -4.37 -20.80
CA LEU A 236 -6.82 -4.62 -21.90
C LEU A 236 -5.78 -5.69 -21.53
N PHE A 237 -5.19 -5.62 -20.33
CA PHE A 237 -4.27 -6.66 -19.84
C PHE A 237 -4.95 -8.02 -19.81
N LEU A 238 -6.16 -8.12 -19.28
CA LEU A 238 -6.90 -9.38 -19.26
C LEU A 238 -7.22 -9.88 -20.67
N LEU A 239 -7.53 -8.98 -21.62
CA LEU A 239 -7.78 -9.35 -23.02
C LEU A 239 -6.51 -9.91 -23.68
N LEU A 240 -5.39 -9.17 -23.60
CA LEU A 240 -4.10 -9.59 -24.15
C LEU A 240 -3.62 -10.89 -23.48
N THR A 241 -3.81 -11.01 -22.17
CA THR A 241 -3.51 -12.23 -21.42
C THR A 241 -4.35 -13.39 -21.93
N ASN A 242 -5.67 -13.23 -22.08
CA ASN A 242 -6.57 -14.27 -22.59
C ASN A 242 -6.18 -14.72 -24.00
N ILE A 243 -5.82 -13.78 -24.87
CA ILE A 243 -5.27 -14.06 -26.22
C ILE A 243 -3.98 -14.89 -26.08
N LEU A 244 -3.02 -14.41 -25.28
CA LEU A 244 -1.71 -15.01 -25.10
C LEU A 244 -1.81 -16.44 -24.58
N VAL A 245 -2.57 -16.68 -23.51
CA VAL A 245 -2.73 -18.03 -22.93
C VAL A 245 -3.50 -18.95 -23.87
N THR A 246 -4.48 -18.43 -24.62
CA THR A 246 -5.22 -19.22 -25.62
C THR A 246 -4.29 -19.64 -26.75
N PHE A 247 -3.47 -18.71 -27.26
CA PHE A 247 -2.48 -18.97 -28.31
C PHE A 247 -1.40 -19.97 -27.87
N GLN A 248 -0.87 -19.82 -26.64
CA GLN A 248 0.08 -20.78 -26.07
C GLN A 248 -0.53 -22.17 -25.95
N SER A 249 -1.77 -22.28 -25.47
CA SER A 249 -2.45 -23.58 -25.31
C SER A 249 -2.77 -24.28 -26.64
N THR A 250 -2.96 -23.51 -27.71
CA THR A 250 -3.35 -24.02 -29.05
C THR A 250 -2.19 -24.07 -30.05
N GLY A 251 -1.00 -23.57 -29.68
CA GLY A 251 0.19 -23.60 -30.54
C GLY A 251 0.27 -22.48 -31.59
N HIS A 252 -0.42 -21.35 -31.39
CA HIS A 252 -0.32 -20.17 -32.24
C HIS A 252 0.89 -19.27 -31.86
N GLU A 253 1.26 -18.35 -32.75
CA GLU A 253 2.36 -17.39 -32.50
C GLU A 253 1.98 -16.37 -31.41
N THR A 254 2.85 -16.22 -30.41
CA THR A 254 2.58 -15.44 -29.19
C THR A 254 3.39 -14.14 -29.08
N LYS A 255 4.47 -14.04 -29.87
CA LYS A 255 5.50 -13.00 -29.71
C LYS A 255 4.95 -11.58 -29.76
N MET A 256 4.09 -11.29 -30.74
CA MET A 256 3.50 -9.95 -30.89
C MET A 256 2.60 -9.59 -29.71
N VAL A 257 1.75 -10.52 -29.27
CA VAL A 257 0.81 -10.29 -28.16
C VAL A 257 1.56 -10.05 -26.86
N LYS A 258 2.67 -10.78 -26.65
CA LYS A 258 3.54 -10.58 -25.50
C LYS A 258 4.18 -9.20 -25.50
N ILE A 259 4.79 -8.79 -26.62
CA ILE A 259 5.38 -7.45 -26.77
C ILE A 259 4.35 -6.36 -26.47
N LEU A 260 3.11 -6.52 -26.95
CA LEU A 260 2.02 -5.59 -26.65
C LEU A 260 1.69 -5.55 -25.16
N LEU A 261 1.57 -6.70 -24.49
CA LEU A 261 1.31 -6.76 -23.06
C LEU A 261 2.42 -6.08 -22.26
N ASP A 262 3.68 -6.41 -22.53
CA ASP A 262 4.86 -5.80 -21.90
C ASP A 262 4.87 -4.28 -22.08
N THR A 263 4.59 -3.82 -23.32
CA THR A 263 4.53 -2.39 -23.65
C THR A 263 3.45 -1.68 -22.84
N GLN A 264 2.26 -2.26 -22.73
CA GLN A 264 1.16 -1.65 -21.97
C GLN A 264 1.43 -1.65 -20.46
N ILE A 265 2.09 -2.70 -19.92
CA ILE A 265 2.51 -2.73 -18.51
C ILE A 265 3.52 -1.63 -18.22
N GLN A 266 4.51 -1.46 -19.09
CA GLN A 266 5.53 -0.43 -18.95
C GLN A 266 4.93 0.98 -19.08
N ASP A 267 4.04 1.19 -20.05
CA ASP A 267 3.31 2.44 -20.23
C ASP A 267 2.49 2.83 -18.99
N ALA A 268 1.81 1.85 -18.37
CA ALA A 268 1.08 2.08 -17.12
C ALA A 268 2.00 2.45 -15.94
N LYS A 269 3.18 1.84 -15.86
CA LYS A 269 4.21 2.19 -14.85
C LYS A 269 4.75 3.60 -15.08
N GLU A 270 4.92 4.03 -16.31
CA GLU A 270 5.39 5.39 -16.62
C GLU A 270 4.34 6.45 -16.27
N LYS A 271 3.08 6.21 -16.66
CA LYS A 271 1.98 7.16 -16.45
C LYS A 271 1.58 7.35 -14.98
N LEU A 272 1.60 6.28 -14.17
CA LEU A 272 1.19 6.34 -12.75
C LEU A 272 2.37 6.25 -11.77
N GLY A 273 3.58 5.97 -12.24
CA GLY A 273 4.76 5.77 -11.39
C GLY A 273 5.18 7.02 -10.64
N PHE A 274 4.93 8.22 -11.20
CA PHE A 274 5.24 9.50 -10.56
C PHE A 274 4.60 9.65 -9.18
N LEU A 275 3.43 9.03 -8.96
CA LEU A 275 2.72 9.05 -7.68
C LEU A 275 3.52 8.37 -6.55
N SER A 276 4.50 7.51 -6.86
CA SER A 276 5.40 6.85 -5.87
C SER A 276 6.79 7.44 -5.86
N GLN A 277 7.09 8.42 -6.71
CA GLN A 277 8.43 8.97 -6.79
C GLN A 277 8.70 9.83 -5.57
N GLU A 278 9.77 9.47 -4.88
CA GLU A 278 10.19 10.09 -3.63
C GLU A 278 10.36 11.61 -3.78
N MET A 279 10.93 12.08 -4.90
CA MET A 279 11.09 13.52 -5.16
C MET A 279 9.74 14.25 -5.15
N TYR A 280 8.73 13.72 -5.84
CA TYR A 280 7.43 14.38 -5.91
C TYR A 280 6.69 14.29 -4.58
N LEU A 281 6.82 13.19 -3.82
CA LEU A 281 6.25 13.08 -2.48
C LEU A 281 6.89 14.05 -1.48
N ARG A 282 8.22 14.23 -1.53
CA ARG A 282 8.96 15.22 -0.73
C ARG A 282 8.60 16.66 -1.11
N MET A 283 8.25 16.91 -2.36
CA MET A 283 7.95 18.25 -2.87
C MET A 283 6.46 18.59 -2.83
N SER A 284 5.56 17.61 -2.96
CA SER A 284 4.09 17.75 -2.89
C SER A 284 3.65 18.18 -1.51
N SER A 285 4.50 17.97 -0.51
CA SER A 285 4.33 18.51 0.81
C SER A 285 4.71 19.98 0.95
N LEU A 286 5.07 20.70 -0.11
CA LEU A 286 5.56 22.08 -0.07
C LEU A 286 6.87 22.29 0.72
N PHE A 287 7.56 21.25 1.20
CA PHE A 287 8.71 21.44 2.11
C PHE A 287 10.07 21.68 1.47
N THR A 288 10.23 21.47 0.17
CA THR A 288 11.58 21.44 -0.39
C THR A 288 11.78 22.19 -1.69
N MET A 289 10.89 23.06 -2.15
CA MET A 289 11.26 23.91 -3.30
C MET A 289 12.46 24.81 -3.00
N HIS A 290 12.66 25.21 -1.73
CA HIS A 290 13.75 26.09 -1.31
C HIS A 290 15.01 25.37 -0.81
N THR A 291 14.92 24.07 -0.53
CA THR A 291 16.04 23.23 -0.02
C THR A 291 16.49 22.18 -1.03
N TYR A 292 15.76 22.00 -2.14
CA TYR A 292 16.21 21.19 -3.25
C TYR A 292 17.42 21.85 -3.89
N SER A 293 18.59 21.28 -3.64
CA SER A 293 19.87 21.68 -4.24
C SER A 293 20.12 20.98 -5.59
N GLY A 294 19.12 20.29 -6.12
CA GLY A 294 19.15 19.65 -7.43
C GLY A 294 18.79 20.62 -8.57
N GLU A 295 18.58 20.06 -9.76
CA GLU A 295 18.26 20.84 -10.95
C GLU A 295 16.93 21.63 -10.83
N PRO A 296 16.78 22.76 -11.55
CA PRO A 296 15.53 23.51 -11.53
C PRO A 296 14.34 22.62 -11.94
N LEU A 297 13.25 22.67 -11.18
CA LEU A 297 12.03 21.94 -11.50
C LEU A 297 11.48 22.39 -12.85
N THR A 298 11.10 21.42 -13.67
CA THR A 298 10.37 21.70 -14.91
C THR A 298 8.91 22.04 -14.60
N GLU A 299 8.20 22.63 -15.57
CA GLU A 299 6.76 22.85 -15.43
C GLU A 299 5.99 21.53 -15.20
N ASP A 300 6.42 20.46 -15.87
CA ASP A 300 5.86 19.12 -15.70
C ASP A 300 6.05 18.58 -14.28
N ASP A 301 7.23 18.79 -13.69
CA ASP A 301 7.48 18.40 -12.29
C ASP A 301 6.53 19.12 -11.33
N LEU A 302 6.31 20.43 -11.54
CA LEU A 302 5.37 21.21 -10.72
C LEU A 302 3.95 20.68 -10.85
N ARG A 303 3.50 20.33 -12.05
CA ARG A 303 2.16 19.78 -12.25
C ARG A 303 1.99 18.40 -11.61
N LYS A 304 3.01 17.54 -11.65
CA LYS A 304 3.01 16.23 -10.96
C LYS A 304 2.94 16.40 -9.44
N ILE A 305 3.70 17.35 -8.89
CA ILE A 305 3.70 17.73 -7.48
C ILE A 305 2.29 18.16 -7.04
N VAL A 306 1.67 19.08 -7.79
CA VAL A 306 0.30 19.55 -7.51
C VAL A 306 -0.71 18.41 -7.63
N THR A 307 -0.60 17.60 -8.68
CA THR A 307 -1.48 16.44 -8.89
C THR A 307 -1.44 15.49 -7.71
N LEU A 308 -0.24 15.11 -7.27
CA LEU A 308 -0.03 14.22 -6.15
C LEU A 308 -0.58 14.79 -4.84
N ARG A 309 -0.38 16.08 -4.59
CA ARG A 309 -0.93 16.79 -3.44
C ARG A 309 -2.46 16.74 -3.42
N ASP A 310 -3.09 17.20 -4.50
CA ASP A 310 -4.55 17.38 -4.55
C ASP A 310 -5.29 16.03 -4.63
N VAL A 311 -4.78 15.09 -5.45
CA VAL A 311 -5.31 13.72 -5.50
C VAL A 311 -5.06 12.99 -4.17
N GLY A 312 -3.93 13.25 -3.51
CA GLY A 312 -3.62 12.69 -2.20
C GLY A 312 -4.57 13.15 -1.09
N GLN A 313 -5.16 14.34 -1.19
CA GLN A 313 -6.23 14.78 -0.27
C GLN A 313 -7.52 13.94 -0.44
N CYS A 314 -7.71 13.34 -1.62
CA CYS A 314 -8.82 12.44 -1.93
C CYS A 314 -8.58 10.98 -1.52
N ARG A 315 -7.49 10.66 -0.79
CA ARG A 315 -7.16 9.27 -0.40
C ARG A 315 -8.22 8.54 0.43
N HIS A 316 -9.10 9.31 1.08
CA HIS A 316 -10.21 8.76 1.86
C HIS A 316 -11.36 8.25 0.98
N LEU A 317 -11.38 8.60 -0.31
CA LEU A 317 -12.41 8.19 -1.26
C LEU A 317 -12.16 6.77 -1.77
N PRO A 318 -13.21 5.95 -1.96
CA PRO A 318 -13.07 4.60 -2.54
C PRO A 318 -12.41 4.57 -3.92
N THR A 319 -12.57 5.64 -4.71
CA THR A 319 -11.94 5.80 -6.03
C THR A 319 -10.42 5.79 -5.96
N TYR A 320 -9.83 6.38 -4.92
CA TYR A 320 -8.39 6.37 -4.74
C TYR A 320 -7.85 4.97 -4.45
N ALA A 321 -8.61 4.16 -3.72
CA ALA A 321 -8.24 2.77 -3.44
C ALA A 321 -8.10 1.93 -4.73
N ILE A 322 -8.89 2.24 -5.77
CA ILE A 322 -8.76 1.60 -7.09
C ILE A 322 -7.40 1.91 -7.73
N ILE A 323 -6.96 3.17 -7.64
CA ILE A 323 -5.67 3.62 -8.21
C ILE A 323 -4.51 2.94 -7.46
N GLU A 324 -4.50 2.98 -6.13
CA GLU A 324 -3.47 2.30 -5.33
C GLU A 324 -3.51 0.78 -5.56
N GLY A 325 -4.70 0.19 -5.63
CA GLY A 325 -4.91 -1.22 -5.91
C GLY A 325 -4.31 -1.66 -7.24
N PHE A 326 -4.54 -0.88 -8.29
CA PHE A 326 -3.96 -1.10 -9.62
C PHE A 326 -2.44 -0.98 -9.59
N ARG A 327 -1.92 0.09 -8.98
CA ARG A 327 -0.47 0.35 -8.88
C ARG A 327 0.26 -0.75 -8.11
N GLU A 328 -0.26 -1.13 -6.95
CA GLU A 328 0.29 -2.21 -6.14
C GLU A 328 0.20 -3.56 -6.88
N GLY A 329 -0.90 -3.82 -7.59
CA GLY A 329 -1.05 -5.00 -8.44
C GLY A 329 -0.04 -5.09 -9.59
N LEU A 330 0.49 -3.95 -10.06
CA LEU A 330 1.60 -3.86 -11.02
C LEU A 330 2.99 -3.88 -10.35
N GLY A 331 3.04 -4.05 -9.02
CA GLY A 331 4.27 -4.05 -8.24
C GLY A 331 4.88 -2.67 -8.00
N MET A 332 4.12 -1.59 -8.21
CA MET A 332 4.58 -0.24 -7.84
C MET A 332 4.52 -0.07 -6.32
N PRO A 333 5.46 0.66 -5.71
CA PRO A 333 5.37 1.03 -4.31
C PRO A 333 4.08 1.80 -4.02
N THR A 334 3.41 1.45 -2.92
CA THR A 334 2.29 2.26 -2.43
C THR A 334 2.82 3.60 -1.96
N ILE A 335 1.99 4.64 -2.06
CA ILE A 335 2.37 5.98 -1.58
C ILE A 335 2.79 5.93 -0.11
N GLN A 336 2.10 5.13 0.70
CA GLN A 336 2.43 4.92 2.11
C GLN A 336 3.86 4.37 2.31
N LYS A 337 4.25 3.31 1.60
CA LYS A 337 5.59 2.72 1.76
C LYS A 337 6.67 3.75 1.45
N THR A 338 6.46 4.56 0.42
CA THR A 338 7.39 5.64 0.09
C THR A 338 7.40 6.72 1.16
N ILE A 339 6.23 7.16 1.66
CA ILE A 339 6.11 8.16 2.73
C ILE A 339 6.77 7.69 4.04
N VAL A 340 6.54 6.45 4.47
CA VAL A 340 7.19 5.90 5.66
C VAL A 340 8.71 5.86 5.45
N GLY A 341 9.18 5.45 4.28
CA GLY A 341 10.59 5.52 3.91
C GLY A 341 11.18 6.94 3.97
N LEU A 342 10.39 7.98 3.68
CA LEU A 342 10.79 9.38 3.83
C LEU A 342 11.02 9.77 5.28
N PHE A 343 10.16 9.31 6.18
CA PHE A 343 10.28 9.56 7.62
C PHE A 343 11.41 8.75 8.27
N GLU A 344 11.69 7.54 7.76
CA GLU A 344 12.77 6.67 8.22
C GLU A 344 14.15 7.07 7.67
N GLY A 345 14.20 7.71 6.49
CA GLY A 345 15.41 7.93 5.70
C GLY A 345 16.29 9.11 6.10
N ILE A 346 15.94 9.89 7.12
CA ILE A 346 16.78 10.98 7.63
C ILE A 346 17.21 10.65 9.05
N GLU A 347 18.39 10.03 9.18
CA GLU A 347 19.03 9.81 10.49
C GLU A 347 19.07 11.11 11.30
N GLY A 348 18.38 11.13 12.43
CA GLY A 348 18.41 12.24 13.39
C GLY A 348 17.39 13.36 13.18
N VAL A 349 16.49 13.26 12.19
CA VAL A 349 15.38 14.24 12.03
C VAL A 349 14.06 13.50 12.04
N ILE A 350 13.36 13.56 13.18
CA ILE A 350 11.96 13.14 13.25
C ILE A 350 11.14 14.21 12.53
N ILE A 351 10.86 14.00 11.24
CA ILE A 351 9.84 14.78 10.54
C ILE A 351 8.49 14.24 11.06
N GLY A 352 8.02 14.76 12.18
CA GLY A 352 6.78 14.33 12.81
C GLY A 352 5.65 15.32 12.53
N PRO A 353 4.37 14.93 12.65
CA PRO A 353 3.28 15.91 12.70
C PRO A 353 3.49 16.84 13.91
N LYS A 354 3.05 18.10 13.81
CA LYS A 354 3.22 19.11 14.87
C LYS A 354 2.98 18.50 16.24
N ASP A 355 4.00 18.56 17.11
CA ASP A 355 3.95 18.00 18.45
C ASP A 355 2.74 18.52 19.22
N ILE A 356 1.66 17.73 19.34
CA ILE A 356 0.45 18.19 20.06
C ILE A 356 0.67 18.26 21.57
N ILE A 357 1.84 17.82 22.02
CA ILE A 357 2.33 17.82 23.40
C ILE A 357 2.14 19.19 24.06
N HIS A 358 2.34 20.30 23.34
CA HIS A 358 2.17 21.65 23.88
C HIS A 358 0.72 22.02 24.22
N ARG A 359 -0.28 21.33 23.64
CA ARG A 359 -1.70 21.54 23.95
C ARG A 359 -2.11 20.90 25.26
N TYR A 360 -1.33 19.94 25.74
CA TYR A 360 -1.60 19.23 26.99
C TYR A 360 -0.72 19.81 28.10
N PRO A 361 -1.32 20.25 29.22
CA PRO A 361 -0.54 20.77 30.33
C PRO A 361 0.42 19.68 30.84
N GLN A 362 1.55 20.12 31.40
CA GLN A 362 2.30 19.23 32.28
C GLN A 362 1.35 18.73 33.38
N PRO A 363 1.47 17.45 33.81
CA PRO A 363 0.74 16.96 34.96
C PRO A 363 0.82 17.98 36.10
N GLN A 364 -0.33 18.41 36.62
CA GLN A 364 -0.36 19.47 37.62
C GLN A 364 0.52 19.06 38.79
N THR A 365 1.54 19.90 39.08
CA THR A 365 2.58 19.69 40.09
C THR A 365 2.03 19.73 41.52
N LYS A 366 1.11 18.81 41.86
CA LYS A 366 0.74 18.49 43.25
C LYS A 366 1.86 17.65 43.86
N GLY A 367 3.01 18.29 44.10
CA GLY A 367 4.17 17.70 44.78
C GLY A 367 5.36 17.36 43.87
N ASP A 368 6.43 16.95 44.53
CA ASP A 368 7.72 16.60 43.93
C ASP A 368 7.71 15.14 43.48
N ASN A 369 7.05 14.84 42.36
CA ASN A 369 6.94 13.48 41.82
C ASN A 369 7.34 13.39 40.33
N HIS A 370 7.89 12.25 39.95
CA HIS A 370 7.97 11.79 38.56
C HIS A 370 6.61 11.27 38.08
N TYR A 371 6.29 11.44 36.80
CA TYR A 371 4.99 11.09 36.22
C TYR A 371 5.10 10.24 34.96
N PHE A 372 4.07 9.42 34.74
CA PHE A 372 3.69 8.84 33.46
C PHE A 372 2.51 9.64 32.88
N GLN A 373 2.54 9.91 31.58
CA GLN A 373 1.42 10.54 30.88
C GLN A 373 1.21 9.87 29.51
N LEU A 374 -0.03 9.47 29.23
CA LEU A 374 -0.46 9.02 27.91
C LEU A 374 -1.47 10.03 27.35
N ILE A 375 -1.18 10.58 26.18
CA ILE A 375 -2.04 11.52 25.46
C ILE A 375 -2.67 10.77 24.29
N ASN A 376 -3.97 10.53 24.36
CA ASN A 376 -4.74 9.92 23.29
C ASN A 376 -5.42 11.02 22.47
N HIS A 377 -4.76 11.46 21.39
CA HIS A 377 -5.31 12.38 20.40
C HIS A 377 -5.77 11.62 19.13
N SER A 378 -6.31 10.42 19.33
CA SER A 378 -6.95 9.61 18.30
C SER A 378 -8.47 9.55 18.52
N HIS A 379 -9.17 8.98 17.55
CA HIS A 379 -10.62 8.76 17.61
C HIS A 379 -10.98 7.46 18.35
N PHE A 380 -9.98 6.67 18.75
CA PHE A 380 -10.14 5.35 19.31
C PHE A 380 -9.85 5.34 20.81
N PRO A 381 -10.56 4.53 21.60
CA PRO A 381 -10.19 4.31 22.99
C PRO A 381 -8.86 3.55 23.07
N VAL A 382 -8.07 3.88 24.10
CA VAL A 382 -6.76 3.26 24.33
C VAL A 382 -6.72 2.69 25.74
N ILE A 383 -6.46 1.39 25.84
CA ILE A 383 -6.22 0.73 27.12
C ILE A 383 -4.73 0.82 27.41
N VAL A 384 -4.34 1.28 28.59
CA VAL A 384 -2.94 1.31 29.03
C VAL A 384 -2.76 0.52 30.32
N MET A 385 -1.70 -0.29 30.35
CA MET A 385 -1.32 -1.08 31.52
C MET A 385 0.18 -1.02 31.74
N CYS A 386 0.60 -0.93 33.01
CA CYS A 386 2.00 -0.81 33.38
C CYS A 386 2.31 -1.60 34.66
N GLY A 387 3.58 -1.97 34.83
CA GLY A 387 4.10 -2.47 36.09
C GLY A 387 3.93 -3.98 36.31
N ARG A 388 3.78 -4.77 35.23
CA ARG A 388 3.89 -6.24 35.28
C ARG A 388 5.35 -6.72 35.27
N VAL A 389 6.26 -5.92 34.74
CA VAL A 389 7.72 -6.16 34.70
C VAL A 389 8.44 -4.88 35.06
N GLY A 390 9.59 -5.00 35.74
CA GLY A 390 10.40 -3.85 36.16
C GLY A 390 10.99 -3.99 37.56
N SER A 391 11.71 -2.95 37.98
CA SER A 391 12.36 -2.82 39.29
C SER A 391 11.85 -1.56 39.97
N GLU A 392 11.62 -1.61 41.29
CA GLU A 392 11.11 -0.45 42.04
C GLU A 392 9.86 0.14 41.38
N LEU A 393 8.91 -0.75 41.07
CA LEU A 393 7.71 -0.46 40.29
C LEU A 393 6.88 0.70 40.86
N ASN A 394 7.03 1.03 42.15
CA ASN A 394 6.43 2.21 42.78
C ASN A 394 4.94 2.38 42.38
N GLY A 395 4.52 3.60 42.05
CA GLY A 395 3.16 3.88 41.57
C GLY A 395 2.88 3.37 40.16
N LEU A 396 3.84 2.79 39.42
CA LEU A 396 3.65 2.38 38.02
C LEU A 396 2.87 1.08 37.83
N LYS A 397 2.18 0.57 38.85
CA LYS A 397 1.24 -0.55 38.73
C LYS A 397 -0.17 -0.02 38.52
N PHE A 398 -0.58 0.08 37.25
CA PHE A 398 -1.91 0.57 36.90
C PHE A 398 -2.48 -0.10 35.66
N TYR A 399 -3.80 -0.01 35.55
CA TYR A 399 -4.61 -0.32 34.38
C TYR A 399 -5.58 0.84 34.20
N GLN A 400 -5.70 1.36 32.99
CA GLN A 400 -6.59 2.47 32.71
C GLN A 400 -7.12 2.41 31.27
N ASP A 401 -8.41 2.66 31.11
CA ASP A 401 -9.03 2.98 29.83
C ASP A 401 -8.96 4.50 29.60
N VAL A 402 -8.37 4.91 28.48
CA VAL A 402 -8.14 6.31 28.10
C VAL A 402 -9.05 6.64 26.91
N PRO A 403 -10.12 7.43 27.13
CA PRO A 403 -11.05 7.81 26.07
C PRO A 403 -10.39 8.53 24.90
N PRO A 404 -11.02 8.55 23.70
CA PRO A 404 -10.61 9.40 22.59
C PRO A 404 -10.43 10.86 23.02
N TYR A 405 -9.44 11.54 22.44
CA TYR A 405 -9.11 12.96 22.71
C TYR A 405 -8.91 13.33 24.18
N SER A 406 -8.39 12.39 24.98
CA SER A 406 -8.15 12.59 26.42
C SER A 406 -6.70 12.25 26.79
N SER A 407 -6.32 12.59 28.02
CA SER A 407 -5.01 12.23 28.57
C SER A 407 -5.15 11.54 29.91
N TYR A 408 -4.30 10.56 30.15
CA TYR A 408 -4.16 9.90 31.44
C TYR A 408 -2.82 10.22 32.07
N GLU A 409 -2.84 10.46 33.38
CA GLU A 409 -1.67 10.81 34.18
C GLU A 409 -1.58 9.87 35.38
N HIS A 410 -0.37 9.41 35.68
CA HIS A 410 -0.11 8.57 36.83
C HIS A 410 1.18 8.98 37.55
N VAL A 411 1.16 9.00 38.88
CA VAL A 411 2.35 9.29 39.69
C VAL A 411 3.27 8.06 39.64
N ALA A 412 4.47 8.21 39.09
CA ALA A 412 5.44 7.13 39.03
C ALA A 412 6.13 6.92 40.38
N THR A 413 6.80 7.96 40.88
CA THR A 413 7.49 7.96 42.18
C THR A 413 7.82 9.38 42.64
N LYS A 414 8.37 9.54 43.84
CA LYS A 414 8.80 10.83 44.38
C LYS A 414 10.13 11.30 43.76
N SER A 415 10.41 12.60 43.82
CA SER A 415 11.69 13.18 43.38
C SER A 415 12.87 12.48 44.06
N GLY A 416 13.91 12.20 43.28
CA GLY A 416 15.14 11.54 43.75
C GLY A 416 15.05 10.02 43.88
N TRP A 417 13.90 9.42 43.55
CA TRP A 417 13.70 7.97 43.60
C TRP A 417 13.85 7.34 42.21
N THR A 418 14.38 6.13 42.20
CA THR A 418 14.58 5.35 40.99
C THR A 418 13.38 4.46 40.68
N PHE A 419 13.24 4.11 39.40
CA PHE A 419 12.29 3.10 38.95
C PHE A 419 12.69 2.56 37.57
N SER A 420 12.21 1.36 37.26
CA SER A 420 12.06 0.90 35.88
C SER A 420 10.79 0.08 35.73
N ALA A 421 10.06 0.28 34.63
CA ALA A 421 8.83 -0.47 34.36
C ALA A 421 8.66 -0.73 32.87
N GLY A 422 8.05 -1.87 32.55
CA GLY A 422 7.47 -2.15 31.24
C GLY A 422 5.95 -2.06 31.29
N GLY A 423 5.37 -1.69 30.16
CA GLY A 423 3.93 -1.63 29.98
C GLY A 423 3.51 -1.79 28.53
N VAL A 424 2.21 -1.76 28.32
CA VAL A 424 1.56 -1.94 27.03
C VAL A 424 0.43 -0.93 26.92
N PHE A 425 0.22 -0.39 25.72
CA PHE A 425 -1.06 0.20 25.38
C PHE A 425 -1.65 -0.43 24.12
N ILE A 426 -2.97 -0.58 24.14
CA ILE A 426 -3.77 -1.26 23.13
C ILE A 426 -4.78 -0.25 22.62
N MET A 427 -4.67 0.09 21.35
CA MET A 427 -5.67 0.88 20.65
C MET A 427 -6.72 -0.07 20.09
N ASP A 428 -7.96 0.09 20.54
CA ASP A 428 -9.11 -0.63 20.02
C ASP A 428 -9.65 0.13 18.80
N VAL A 429 -9.35 -0.38 17.62
CA VAL A 429 -9.70 0.24 16.35
C VAL A 429 -11.01 -0.32 15.77
N SER A 430 -11.78 -1.09 16.55
CA SER A 430 -13.07 -1.66 16.12
C SER A 430 -14.20 -0.61 16.02
N GLY A 431 -14.09 0.50 16.76
CA GLY A 431 -15.12 1.55 16.80
C GLY A 431 -16.34 1.24 17.68
N GLU A 432 -16.43 0.06 18.30
CA GLU A 432 -17.48 -0.30 19.25
C GLU A 432 -16.86 -0.61 20.63
N VAL A 433 -17.33 0.07 21.69
CA VAL A 433 -16.90 -0.21 23.06
C VAL A 433 -17.51 -1.55 23.48
N THR A 434 -16.80 -2.64 23.24
CA THR A 434 -17.19 -3.97 23.73
C THR A 434 -16.52 -4.24 25.08
N SER A 435 -17.33 -4.65 26.05
CA SER A 435 -16.86 -5.11 27.36
C SER A 435 -15.90 -6.30 27.20
N SER A 436 -14.81 -6.31 27.97
CA SER A 436 -13.68 -7.23 27.81
C SER A 436 -13.98 -8.74 27.98
N GLU A 437 -15.23 -9.13 28.20
CA GLU A 437 -15.62 -10.53 28.42
C GLU A 437 -16.09 -11.25 27.14
N ASN A 438 -16.35 -10.52 26.04
CA ASN A 438 -16.68 -11.11 24.75
C ASN A 438 -15.93 -10.35 23.65
N ALA A 439 -14.66 -10.69 23.38
CA ALA A 439 -13.89 -10.09 22.28
C ALA A 439 -14.15 -10.86 20.97
N PRO A 440 -14.91 -10.32 20.00
CA PRO A 440 -14.91 -10.86 18.65
C PRO A 440 -13.72 -10.26 17.88
N GLU A 441 -12.96 -11.13 17.22
CA GLU A 441 -11.97 -10.79 16.17
C GLU A 441 -10.78 -9.90 16.58
N MET A 442 -9.66 -10.55 16.90
CA MET A 442 -8.34 -9.97 17.21
C MET A 442 -7.71 -9.10 16.10
N GLN A 443 -8.37 -8.93 14.94
CA GLN A 443 -7.89 -8.08 13.83
C GLN A 443 -8.04 -6.58 14.10
N ASN A 444 -8.88 -6.19 15.07
CA ASN A 444 -9.25 -4.79 15.32
C ASN A 444 -8.45 -4.12 16.44
N HIS A 445 -7.22 -4.57 16.70
CA HIS A 445 -6.36 -3.99 17.74
C HIS A 445 -4.99 -3.60 17.19
N LYS A 446 -4.45 -2.47 17.65
CA LYS A 446 -3.03 -2.12 17.49
C LYS A 446 -2.38 -2.11 18.87
N VAL A 447 -1.34 -2.92 19.05
CA VAL A 447 -0.68 -3.12 20.34
C VAL A 447 0.73 -2.55 20.33
N PHE A 448 1.07 -1.79 21.36
CA PHE A 448 2.38 -1.17 21.52
C PHE A 448 2.95 -1.47 22.91
N GLU A 449 4.20 -1.91 22.94
CA GLU A 449 4.97 -2.08 24.16
C GLU A 449 5.81 -0.83 24.45
N PHE A 450 5.92 -0.48 25.72
CA PHE A 450 6.84 0.55 26.18
C PHE A 450 7.65 0.07 27.39
N GLY A 451 8.84 0.67 27.54
CA GLY A 451 9.69 0.56 28.71
C GLY A 451 10.15 1.96 29.12
N LEU A 452 10.18 2.23 30.41
CA LEU A 452 10.61 3.51 30.98
C LEU A 452 11.42 3.30 32.24
N SER A 453 12.47 4.11 32.43
CA SER A 453 13.26 4.09 33.65
C SER A 453 13.85 5.44 34.04
N ASN A 454 13.92 5.64 35.35
CA ASN A 454 14.66 6.71 36.02
C ASN A 454 15.80 6.08 36.83
N PRO A 455 17.03 6.04 36.30
CA PRO A 455 18.17 5.46 37.02
C PRO A 455 18.72 6.42 38.10
N ALA A 456 19.46 5.86 39.07
CA ALA A 456 20.08 6.65 40.15
C ALA A 456 21.20 7.57 39.61
N ILE A 457 21.90 7.08 38.59
CA ILE A 457 23.02 7.74 37.92
C ILE A 457 22.85 7.47 36.42
N GLY A 458 22.92 8.52 35.60
CA GLY A 458 22.85 8.43 34.14
C GLY A 458 21.57 8.98 33.53
N PRO A 459 21.46 8.96 32.19
CA PRO A 459 20.30 9.46 31.47
C PRO A 459 19.07 8.57 31.68
N CYS A 460 17.89 9.18 31.66
CA CYS A 460 16.62 8.44 31.59
C CYS A 460 16.62 7.51 30.39
N GLN A 461 15.90 6.40 30.50
CA GLN A 461 15.79 5.46 29.39
C GLN A 461 14.34 5.23 29.01
N LEU A 462 14.12 5.05 27.73
CA LEU A 462 12.83 4.72 27.13
C LEU A 462 13.04 3.71 26.00
N ALA A 463 12.07 2.84 25.80
CA ALA A 463 11.98 1.97 24.64
C ALA A 463 10.52 1.88 24.19
N PHE A 464 10.31 1.82 22.89
CA PHE A 464 8.98 1.79 22.31
C PHE A 464 8.94 0.87 21.08
N LEU A 465 7.90 0.02 20.96
CA LEU A 465 7.80 -0.96 19.87
C LEU A 465 6.33 -1.34 19.60
N GLN A 466 5.96 -1.50 18.32
CA GLN A 466 4.70 -2.12 17.94
C GLN A 466 4.80 -3.65 17.99
N LYS A 467 3.75 -4.30 18.49
CA LYS A 467 3.63 -5.76 18.55
C LYS A 467 2.57 -6.27 17.58
N ASN A 468 2.75 -7.52 17.17
CA ASN A 468 1.70 -8.25 16.49
C ASN A 468 0.50 -8.41 17.46
N PRO A 469 -0.74 -8.06 17.05
CA PRO A 469 -1.93 -8.17 17.90
C PRO A 469 -2.13 -9.56 18.52
N HIS A 470 -1.77 -10.62 17.79
CA HIS A 470 -1.86 -12.02 18.26
C HIS A 470 -0.94 -12.34 19.45
N LEU A 471 0.12 -11.56 19.66
CA LEU A 471 1.05 -11.69 20.80
C LEU A 471 0.81 -10.61 21.86
N GLY A 472 0.05 -9.57 21.54
CA GLY A 472 -0.02 -8.32 22.29
C GLY A 472 -0.80 -8.37 23.60
N PHE A 473 -1.86 -9.17 23.71
CA PHE A 473 -2.62 -9.32 24.97
C PHE A 473 -1.86 -10.11 26.05
N HIS A 474 -0.88 -10.92 25.65
CA HIS A 474 0.05 -11.59 26.55
C HIS A 474 1.32 -10.78 26.81
N SER A 475 1.44 -9.63 26.15
CA SER A 475 2.56 -8.73 26.37
C SER A 475 2.50 -8.13 27.78
N THR A 476 3.68 -7.94 28.34
CA THR A 476 3.89 -7.29 29.64
C THR A 476 4.78 -6.06 29.54
N GLY A 477 5.23 -5.69 28.34
CA GLY A 477 6.28 -4.68 28.11
C GLY A 477 7.70 -5.19 28.38
N LYS A 478 7.89 -6.51 28.51
CA LYS A 478 9.19 -7.13 28.84
C LYS A 478 10.24 -6.86 27.77
N ASP A 479 9.88 -6.88 26.50
CA ASP A 479 10.85 -6.73 25.41
C ASP A 479 11.36 -5.29 25.34
N CYS A 480 10.47 -4.31 25.49
CA CYS A 480 10.86 -2.91 25.61
C CYS A 480 11.66 -2.65 26.89
N TRP A 481 11.24 -3.19 28.04
CA TRP A 481 12.00 -3.06 29.30
C TRP A 481 13.43 -3.59 29.19
N GLN A 482 13.66 -4.73 28.52
CA GLN A 482 15.01 -5.26 28.31
C GLN A 482 15.86 -4.47 27.31
N ARG A 483 15.23 -3.65 26.46
CA ARG A 483 15.87 -2.91 25.35
C ARG A 483 15.93 -1.40 25.58
N MET A 484 15.56 -0.92 26.78
CA MET A 484 15.61 0.50 27.11
C MET A 484 17.00 1.09 26.87
N LYS A 485 17.04 2.24 26.20
CA LYS A 485 18.26 3.01 25.94
C LYS A 485 18.03 4.46 26.29
N SER A 486 19.12 5.22 26.40
CA SER A 486 19.12 6.64 26.77
C SER A 486 18.64 7.60 25.68
N ASN A 487 18.26 7.09 24.52
CA ASN A 487 17.83 7.90 23.39
C ASN A 487 16.32 7.74 23.23
N ASP A 488 15.66 8.79 22.75
CA ASP A 488 14.26 8.71 22.37
C ASP A 488 14.06 7.59 21.34
N SER A 489 12.98 6.84 21.51
CA SER A 489 12.61 5.82 20.53
C SER A 489 12.01 6.51 19.32
N PRO A 490 12.34 6.07 18.09
CA PRO A 490 11.74 6.64 16.90
C PRO A 490 10.21 6.49 16.96
N PRO A 491 9.46 7.45 16.40
CA PRO A 491 8.02 7.35 16.31
C PRO A 491 7.62 6.13 15.49
N ILE A 492 6.44 5.58 15.81
CA ILE A 492 5.85 4.46 15.09
C ILE A 492 4.66 4.97 14.30
N TYR A 493 4.71 4.80 12.98
CA TYR A 493 3.64 5.17 12.07
C TYR A 493 2.73 3.98 11.79
N VAL A 494 1.42 4.17 11.94
CA VAL A 494 0.41 3.11 11.82
C VAL A 494 -0.77 3.61 11.00
N GLU A 495 -1.25 2.79 10.07
CA GLU A 495 -2.50 3.05 9.35
C GLU A 495 -3.63 2.12 9.82
N HIS A 496 -4.82 2.69 9.85
CA HIS A 496 -6.06 1.94 10.00
C HIS A 496 -7.21 2.67 9.29
N CYS A 497 -8.00 1.94 8.48
CA CYS A 497 -9.13 2.49 7.71
C CYS A 497 -8.81 3.80 6.95
N ASN A 498 -7.70 3.83 6.20
CA ASN A 498 -7.24 4.98 5.40
C ASN A 498 -6.90 6.25 6.22
N LYS A 499 -6.82 6.14 7.55
CA LYS A 499 -6.33 7.17 8.47
C LYS A 499 -4.96 6.80 8.99
N HIS A 500 -4.12 7.82 9.17
CA HIS A 500 -2.73 7.64 9.58
C HIS A 500 -2.56 8.12 11.02
N TYR A 501 -1.83 7.35 11.80
CA TYR A 501 -1.54 7.61 13.20
C TYR A 501 -0.03 7.56 13.39
N VAL A 502 0.48 8.46 14.21
CA VAL A 502 1.84 8.36 14.73
C VAL A 502 1.77 8.17 16.23
N VAL A 503 2.64 7.31 16.72
CA VAL A 503 2.81 7.06 18.14
C VAL A 503 4.24 7.39 18.52
N SER A 504 4.40 8.36 19.41
CA SER A 504 5.70 8.83 19.89
C SER A 504 5.82 8.66 21.40
N GLY A 505 7.06 8.51 21.86
CA GLY A 505 7.38 8.40 23.28
C GLY A 505 8.64 9.18 23.59
N GLY A 506 8.64 9.92 24.69
CA GLY A 506 9.78 10.72 25.13
C GLY A 506 9.66 11.09 26.61
N TYR A 507 10.61 11.88 27.10
CA TYR A 507 10.58 12.39 28.47
C TYR A 507 11.08 13.83 28.56
N THR A 508 10.64 14.56 29.59
CA THR A 508 11.09 15.93 29.83
C THR A 508 12.54 15.94 30.33
N ASP A 509 13.48 16.53 29.57
CA ASP A 509 14.89 16.65 29.98
C ASP A 509 15.19 17.94 30.76
N PHE A 510 16.32 17.92 31.48
CA PHE A 510 16.86 18.99 32.31
C PHE A 510 17.63 20.06 31.52
N GLN A 511 18.07 19.76 30.28
CA GLN A 511 18.96 20.62 29.51
C GLN A 511 18.55 20.68 28.03
N CYS A 512 17.82 21.72 27.64
CA CYS A 512 17.97 22.29 26.31
C CYS A 512 17.78 23.81 26.38
N PHE A 513 18.82 24.53 25.94
CA PHE A 513 18.78 25.95 25.67
C PHE A 513 17.82 26.21 24.50
N ASN A 514 16.95 27.21 24.65
CA ASN A 514 16.10 27.85 23.64
C ASN A 514 14.74 27.24 23.21
N ASP A 515 14.31 26.06 23.68
CA ASP A 515 12.94 25.58 23.41
C ASP A 515 11.98 25.84 24.57
N THR A 516 11.02 26.74 24.34
CA THR A 516 10.00 27.21 25.31
C THR A 516 9.00 26.16 25.78
N HIS A 517 9.15 24.88 25.42
CA HIS A 517 8.11 23.85 25.56
C HIS A 517 8.48 22.67 26.48
N ASN A 518 9.73 22.57 26.93
CA ASN A 518 10.23 21.50 27.80
C ASN A 518 10.76 22.05 29.13
N PHE A 519 9.87 22.40 30.05
CA PHE A 519 10.30 22.70 31.43
C PHE A 519 10.31 21.43 32.27
N PRO A 520 11.40 21.10 32.98
CA PRO A 520 11.36 20.08 34.03
C PRO A 520 10.36 20.48 35.12
N GLY A 521 9.73 19.50 35.77
CA GLY A 521 8.88 19.75 36.94
C GLY A 521 9.68 20.32 38.12
N LYS A 522 8.98 20.73 39.19
CA LYS A 522 9.64 21.17 40.44
C LYS A 522 10.64 20.12 40.93
N ASN A 523 11.78 20.56 41.48
CA ASN A 523 12.80 19.70 42.09
C ASN A 523 13.31 18.57 41.18
N GLY A 524 13.44 18.85 39.88
CA GLY A 524 14.01 17.91 38.92
C GLY A 524 13.13 16.72 38.56
N CYS A 525 11.82 16.84 38.83
CA CYS A 525 10.84 15.86 38.45
C CYS A 525 10.69 15.78 36.92
N ARG A 526 10.50 14.56 36.43
CA ARG A 526 10.40 14.25 34.99
C ARG A 526 9.08 13.57 34.69
N THR A 527 8.58 13.81 33.48
CA THR A 527 7.40 13.13 32.93
C THR A 527 7.81 12.31 31.72
N TRP A 528 7.46 11.02 31.71
CA TRP A 528 7.51 10.17 30.53
C TRP A 528 6.18 10.32 29.80
N ARG A 529 6.22 10.81 28.56
CA ARG A 529 5.04 11.10 27.75
C ARG A 529 4.98 10.16 26.56
N PHE A 530 3.80 9.60 26.36
CA PHE A 530 3.44 8.86 25.15
C PHE A 530 2.30 9.59 24.47
N VAL A 531 2.38 9.74 23.16
CA VAL A 531 1.37 10.44 22.35
C VAL A 531 0.92 9.52 21.25
N ILE A 532 -0.38 9.43 21.06
CA ILE A 532 -1.01 8.85 19.90
C ILE A 532 -1.75 9.98 19.21
N GLN A 533 -1.42 10.28 17.96
CA GLN A 533 -2.09 11.34 17.20
C GLN A 533 -2.41 10.89 15.78
N GLU A 534 -3.61 11.22 15.31
CA GLU A 534 -3.94 11.16 13.88
C GLU A 534 -3.14 12.25 13.15
N TYR A 535 -2.63 11.91 11.97
CA TYR A 535 -1.97 12.84 11.09
C TYR A 535 -2.37 12.62 9.63
N ASP A 536 -2.21 13.65 8.84
CA ASP A 536 -2.31 13.63 7.40
C ASP A 536 -0.89 13.68 6.82
N PRO A 537 -0.36 12.59 6.26
CA PRO A 537 1.01 12.56 5.77
C PRO A 537 1.36 13.60 4.71
N LEU A 538 0.37 14.20 4.04
CA LEU A 538 0.60 15.28 3.07
C LEU A 538 0.41 16.65 3.73
N LYS A 539 -0.66 16.86 4.51
CA LYS A 539 -0.89 18.16 5.16
C LYS A 539 0.03 18.43 6.35
N ASP A 540 0.38 17.41 7.13
CA ASP A 540 1.32 17.60 8.25
C ASP A 540 2.76 17.71 7.77
N LEU A 541 3.06 17.01 6.66
CA LEU A 541 4.27 17.28 5.91
C LEU A 541 4.23 18.68 5.28
N GLU A 542 3.08 19.38 5.15
CA GLU A 542 2.93 20.81 4.76
C GLU A 542 2.92 21.79 5.96
N ALA A 543 2.74 21.34 7.20
CA ALA A 543 2.49 22.23 8.35
C ALA A 543 3.71 22.54 9.21
N ASP A 544 4.76 21.73 9.18
CA ASP A 544 5.96 21.84 10.05
C ASP A 544 6.98 22.96 9.63
N TRP A 545 6.47 24.09 9.17
CA TRP A 545 7.24 25.19 8.56
C TRP A 545 8.28 25.81 9.51
N SER A 546 8.12 25.65 10.83
CA SER A 546 8.93 26.38 11.83
C SER A 546 10.23 25.69 12.22
N PHE A 547 10.35 24.37 12.03
CA PHE A 547 11.48 23.62 12.57
C PHE A 547 12.73 23.67 11.67
N PHE A 548 12.55 23.83 10.35
CA PHE A 548 13.66 23.80 9.39
C PHE A 548 14.40 25.15 9.23
N PHE A 549 13.79 26.28 9.61
CA PHE A 549 14.38 27.61 9.47
C PHE A 549 15.24 28.06 10.67
N SER A 550 15.23 27.33 11.79
CA SER A 550 16.06 27.69 12.96
C SER A 550 17.52 27.21 12.84
N GLY A 551 17.82 26.32 11.89
CA GLY A 551 19.14 25.67 11.77
C GLY A 551 20.08 26.21 10.70
N SER A 552 19.63 26.99 9.70
CA SER A 552 20.50 27.40 8.60
C SER A 552 20.86 28.90 8.64
N LYS A 553 22.16 29.17 8.74
CA LYS A 553 22.79 30.48 8.44
C LYS A 553 22.55 30.97 7.00
N ALA A 554 21.75 30.27 6.18
CA ALA A 554 21.54 30.57 4.77
C ALA A 554 20.49 31.67 4.51
N MET A 555 19.71 32.09 5.52
CA MET A 555 18.75 33.19 5.39
C MET A 555 19.38 34.60 5.28
N GLY A 556 20.72 34.70 5.26
CA GLY A 556 21.42 35.96 5.01
C GLY A 556 21.56 36.34 3.54
N ILE A 557 21.35 35.42 2.59
CA ILE A 557 21.82 35.62 1.21
C ILE A 557 20.68 35.78 0.19
N TRP A 558 19.49 35.23 0.41
CA TRP A 558 18.37 35.37 -0.54
C TRP A 558 17.11 35.88 0.15
N GLY A 559 16.89 37.19 0.03
CA GLY A 559 15.79 37.90 0.67
C GLY A 559 14.44 37.60 0.02
N ARG A 560 13.40 37.62 0.85
CA ARG A 560 11.95 37.54 0.56
C ARG A 560 11.48 38.26 -0.73
N SER A 561 12.20 39.28 -1.17
CA SER A 561 11.85 40.10 -2.34
C SER A 561 12.07 39.38 -3.68
N GLN A 562 12.99 38.41 -3.75
CA GLN A 562 13.28 37.72 -5.01
C GLN A 562 12.18 36.71 -5.38
N TRP A 563 11.57 36.09 -4.37
CA TRP A 563 10.39 35.23 -4.49
C TRP A 563 9.16 35.96 -5.05
N GLU A 564 8.85 37.15 -4.54
CA GLU A 564 7.74 37.96 -5.05
C GLU A 564 7.99 38.40 -6.50
N ASN A 565 9.25 38.64 -6.86
CA ASN A 565 9.64 39.02 -8.21
C ASN A 565 9.60 37.86 -9.22
N ASP A 566 9.97 36.65 -8.81
CA ASP A 566 9.93 35.46 -9.68
C ASP A 566 8.50 34.94 -9.87
N LEU A 567 7.67 34.96 -8.81
CA LEU A 567 6.22 34.75 -8.95
C LEU A 567 5.59 35.82 -9.84
N SER A 568 5.93 37.10 -9.66
CA SER A 568 5.43 38.17 -10.53
C SER A 568 5.89 38.00 -11.99
N ARG A 569 7.10 37.50 -12.25
CA ARG A 569 7.60 37.20 -13.60
C ARG A 569 6.84 36.05 -14.24
N ILE A 570 6.63 34.96 -13.52
CA ILE A 570 5.87 33.81 -14.00
C ILE A 570 4.41 34.20 -14.25
N MET A 571 3.81 34.99 -13.34
CA MET A 571 2.46 35.53 -13.50
C MET A 571 2.34 36.50 -14.69
N LYS A 572 3.39 37.26 -15.02
CA LYS A 572 3.42 38.15 -16.20
C LYS A 572 3.67 37.41 -17.51
N SER A 573 4.20 36.19 -17.48
CA SER A 573 4.33 35.34 -18.67
C SER A 573 3.06 34.55 -19.02
N GLN A 574 2.00 34.66 -18.21
CA GLN A 574 0.72 33.97 -18.40
C GLN A 574 -0.47 34.93 -18.68
N GLN A 575 -0.19 36.21 -18.96
CA GLN A 575 -1.11 37.12 -19.68
C GLN A 575 -0.66 37.21 -21.14
#